data_AF-A0A1A7WWT1-F1
#
_entry.id   AF-A0A1A7WWT1-F1
#
_cell.length_a   1.000
_cell.length_b   1.000
_cell.length_c   1.000
_cell.angle_alpha   90.00
_cell.angle_beta   90.00
_cell.angle_gamma   90.00
#
_symmetry.space_group_name_H-M   'P 1'
#
loop_
_entity.id
_entity.type
_entity.pdbx_description
1 polymer ?
#
loop_
_entity_poly.entity_id
_entity_poly.type
_entity_poly.pdbx_seq_one_letter_code
_entity_poly.pdbx_strand_id
1 'polypeptide(L)' 'MTYDLASAVMRIINLIGMMLLLCHWDGCLQFLVPMLQDFPSDCWVSLNKMVNDTWSELYSFALFKAMSHML' A
#
# COMPACT_ATOMS: atom_id res chain seq x y z
N MET A 1 -31.09 -7.50 17.88
CA MET A 1 -31.22 -6.94 16.51
C MET A 1 -30.33 -5.72 16.26
N THR A 2 -30.45 -4.62 17.03
CA THR A 2 -29.54 -3.45 16.88
C THR A 2 -28.08 -3.77 17.26
N TYR A 3 -27.87 -4.59 18.30
CA TYR A 3 -26.54 -5.07 18.70
C TYR A 3 -25.90 -6.02 17.68
N ASP A 4 -26.70 -6.80 16.94
CA ASP A 4 -26.21 -7.72 15.89
C ASP A 4 -25.72 -6.94 14.67
N LEU A 5 -26.45 -5.89 14.27
CA LEU A 5 -26.01 -4.97 13.22
C LEU A 5 -24.76 -4.19 13.66
N ALA A 6 -24.75 -3.65 14.89
CA ALA A 6 -23.59 -2.94 15.42
C ALA A 6 -22.34 -3.83 15.49
N SER A 7 -22.49 -5.09 15.94
CA SER A 7 -21.41 -6.08 15.97
C SER A 7 -20.93 -6.43 14.56
N ALA A 8 -21.84 -6.63 13.61
CA ALA A 8 -21.47 -6.89 12.21
C ALA A 8 -20.69 -5.72 11.58
N VAL A 9 -21.15 -4.48 11.80
CA VAL A 9 -20.46 -3.27 11.32
C VAL A 9 -19.08 -3.13 11.96
N MET A 10 -18.95 -3.36 13.27
CA MET A 10 -17.65 -3.31 13.97
C MET A 10 -16.67 -4.35 13.42
N ARG A 11 -17.14 -5.55 13.08
CA ARG A 11 -16.29 -6.59 12.46
C ARG A 11 -15.82 -6.18 11.06
N ILE A 12 -16.71 -5.60 10.26
CA ILE A 12 -16.36 -5.09 8.92
C ILE A 12 -15.34 -3.96 9.01
N ILE A 13 -15.55 -2.99 9.91
CA ILE A 13 -14.60 -1.88 10.13
C ILE A 13 -13.24 -2.43 10.57
N ASN A 14 -13.21 -3.42 11.46
CA ASN A 14 -11.96 -4.00 11.93
C ASN A 14 -11.20 -4.73 10.80
N LEU A 15 -11.93 -5.46 9.94
CA LEU A 15 -11.36 -6.10 8.75
C LEU A 15 -10.82 -5.08 7.74
N ILE A 16 -11.58 -4.01 7.45
CA ILE A 16 -11.12 -2.91 6.59
C ILE A 16 -9.87 -2.25 7.18
N GLY A 17 -9.85 -2.00 8.49
CA GLY A 17 -8.69 -1.45 9.19
C GLY A 17 -7.45 -2.34 9.07
N MET A 18 -7.60 -3.66 9.25
CA MET A 18 -6.51 -4.61 9.05
C MET A 18 -6.05 -4.64 7.58
N MET A 19 -6.97 -4.61 6.61
CA MET A 19 -6.61 -4.58 5.19
C MET A 19 -5.87 -3.29 4.81
N LEU A 20 -6.31 -2.13 5.30
CA LEU A 20 -5.62 -0.86 5.06
C LEU A 20 -4.22 -0.84 5.69
N LEU A 21 -4.06 -1.38 6.90
CA LEU A 21 -2.77 -1.46 7.57
C LEU A 21 -1.80 -2.35 6.80
N LEU A 22 -2.27 -3.53 6.34
CA LEU A 22 -1.47 -4.44 5.54
C LEU A 22 -1.09 -3.84 4.18
N CYS A 23 -2.03 -3.16 3.52
CA CYS A 23 -1.76 -2.47 2.25
C CYS A 23 -0.72 -1.37 2.39
N HIS A 24 -0.76 -0.61 3.49
CA HIS A 24 0.23 0.40 3.79
C HIS A 24 1.62 -0.23 4.00
N TRP A 25 1.67 -1.33 4.77
CA TRP A 25 2.92 -2.02 5.02
C TRP A 25 3.52 -2.63 3.74
N ASP A 26 2.69 -3.22 2.90
CA ASP A 26 3.09 -3.78 1.61
C ASP A 26 3.61 -2.68 0.67
N GLY A 27 2.90 -1.55 0.54
CA GLY A 27 3.35 -0.40 -0.24
C GLY A 27 4.67 0.18 0.25
N CYS A 28 4.84 0.32 1.57
CA CYS A 28 6.09 0.75 2.19
C CYS A 28 7.24 -0.23 1.92
N LEU A 29 7.01 -1.55 2.02
CA LEU A 29 8.01 -2.58 1.70
C LEU A 29 8.38 -2.59 0.22
N GLN A 30 7.40 -2.46 -0.69
CA GLN A 30 7.62 -2.37 -2.13
C GLN A 30 8.45 -1.15 -2.54
N PHE A 31 8.47 -0.09 -1.73
CA PHE A 31 9.33 1.08 -1.91
C PHE A 31 10.70 0.93 -1.22
N LEU A 32 10.73 0.30 -0.03
CA LEU A 32 11.95 0.08 0.75
C LEU A 32 12.93 -0.87 0.05
N VAL A 33 12.44 -1.93 -0.60
CA VAL A 33 13.30 -2.92 -1.29
C VAL A 33 14.10 -2.27 -2.43
N PRO A 34 13.49 -1.53 -3.38
CA PRO A 34 14.25 -0.80 -4.40
C PRO A 34 15.21 0.25 -3.84
N MET A 35 14.85 0.92 -2.74
CA MET A 35 15.73 1.89 -2.07
C MET A 35 17.00 1.22 -1.52
N LEU A 36 16.88 0.03 -0.92
CA LEU A 36 18.03 -0.75 -0.42
C LEU A 36 18.89 -1.35 -1.53
N GLN A 37 18.37 -1.46 -2.75
CA GLN A 37 19.08 -1.96 -3.93
C GLN A 37 19.64 -0.84 -4.82
N ASP A 38 19.68 0.40 -4.34
CA ASP A 38 20.12 1.58 -5.10
C ASP A 38 19.38 1.73 -6.45
N PHE A 39 18.05 1.51 -6.46
CA PHE A 39 17.15 1.68 -7.60
C PHE A 39 17.65 0.99 -8.89
N PRO A 40 17.64 -0.36 -8.96
CA PRO A 40 18.09 -1.07 -10.15
C PRO A 40 17.25 -0.70 -11.37
N SER A 41 17.83 -0.81 -12.58
CA SER A 41 17.16 -0.43 -13.84
C SER A 41 15.85 -1.18 -14.09
N ASP A 42 15.70 -2.38 -13.51
CA ASP A 42 14.51 -3.24 -13.65
C ASP A 42 13.46 -2.98 -12.56
N CYS A 43 13.66 -2.03 -11.65
CA CYS A 43 12.65 -1.72 -10.65
C CYS A 43 11.51 -0.87 -11.23
N TRP A 44 10.31 -0.99 -10.64
CA TRP A 44 9.13 -0.24 -11.08
C TRP A 44 9.33 1.29 -11.03
N VAL A 45 10.18 1.78 -10.12
CA VAL A 45 10.51 3.22 -10.00
C VAL A 45 11.33 3.70 -11.20
N SER A 46 12.35 2.93 -11.59
CA SER A 46 13.21 3.20 -12.76
C SER A 46 12.46 3.01 -14.08
N LEU A 47 11.63 1.98 -14.18
CA LEU A 47 10.78 1.72 -15.36
C LEU A 47 9.76 2.85 -15.59
N ASN A 48 9.17 3.38 -14.52
CA ASN A 48 8.25 4.50 -14.60
C ASN A 48 8.95 5.87 -14.66
N LYS A 49 10.29 5.91 -14.63
CA LYS A 49 11.12 7.12 -14.63
C LYS A 49 10.80 8.12 -13.49
N MET A 50 10.28 7.62 -12.37
CA MET A 50 9.85 8.43 -11.21
C MET A 50 10.93 8.56 -10.12
N VAL A 51 12.18 8.20 -10.42
CA VAL A 51 13.29 8.19 -9.45
C VAL A 51 13.54 9.58 -8.81
N ASN A 52 13.24 10.65 -9.56
CA ASN A 52 13.46 12.04 -9.11
C ASN A 52 12.18 12.74 -8.61
N ASP A 53 11.05 12.05 -8.54
CA ASP A 53 9.79 12.63 -8.06
C ASP A 53 9.76 12.74 -6.54
N THR A 54 8.75 13.44 -6.02
CA THR A 54 8.63 13.62 -4.58
C THR A 54 8.34 12.30 -3.87
N TRP A 55 8.84 12.15 -2.65
CA TRP A 55 8.60 10.96 -1.82
C TRP A 55 7.11 10.66 -1.63
N SER A 56 6.26 11.71 -1.61
CA SER A 56 4.80 11.60 -1.50
C SER A 56 4.16 11.00 -2.75
N GLU A 57 4.63 11.34 -3.95
CA GLU A 57 4.13 10.78 -5.20
C GLU A 57 4.55 9.31 -5.34
N LEU A 58 5.81 9.01 -5.04
CA LEU A 58 6.36 7.65 -5.01
C LEU A 58 5.59 6.76 -4.02
N TYR A 59 5.35 7.26 -2.82
CA TYR A 59 4.58 6.55 -1.80
C TYR A 59 3.12 6.34 -2.21
N SER A 60 2.47 7.36 -2.79
CA SER A 60 1.08 7.24 -3.27
C SER A 60 0.97 6.20 -4.39
N PHE A 61 1.96 6.15 -5.29
CA PHE A 61 2.01 5.18 -6.37
C PHE A 61 2.29 3.76 -5.87
N ALA A 62 3.21 3.60 -4.91
CA ALA A 62 3.49 2.32 -4.28
C ALA A 62 2.26 1.77 -3.54
N LEU A 63 1.52 2.65 -2.84
CA LEU A 63 0.30 2.28 -2.12
C LEU A 63 -0.85 1.95 -3.08
N PHE A 64 -0.98 2.68 -4.20
CA PHE A 64 -1.92 2.33 -5.27
C PHE A 64 -1.61 0.96 -5.88
N LYS A 65 -0.33 0.67 -6.14
CA LYS A 65 0.15 -0.62 -6.65
C LYS A 65 -0.08 -1.77 -5.65
N ALA A 66 0.11 -1.53 -4.36
CA ALA A 66 -0.20 -2.50 -3.32
C ALA A 66 -1.72 -2.75 -3.21
N MET A 67 -2.54 -1.69 -3.26
CA MET A 67 -4.01 -1.81 -3.27
C MET A 67 -4.52 -2.64 -4.44
N SER A 68 -3.96 -2.45 -5.65
CA SER A 68 -4.38 -3.21 -6.83
C SER A 68 -4.05 -4.70 -6.75
N HIS A 69 -3.11 -5.10 -5.91
CA HIS A 69 -2.79 -6.51 -5.65
C HIS A 69 -3.70 -7.14 -4.59
N MET A 70 -4.33 -6.32 -3.75
CA MET A 70 -5.17 -6.76 -2.63
C MET A 70 -6.68 -6.82 -2.96
N LEU A 71 -7.11 -6.24 -4.08
CA LEU A 71 -8.49 -6.25 -4.62
C LEU A 71 -8.65 -7.31 -5.71
#